data_AF-A0A8X6T591-F1
#
_entry.id   AF-A0A8X6T591-F1
#
_cell.length_a   1.000
_cell.length_b   1.000
_cell.length_c   1.000
_cell.angle_alpha   90.00
_cell.angle_beta   90.00
_cell.angle_gamma   90.00
#
_symmetry.space_group_name_H-M   'P 1'
#
loop_
_entity.id
_entity.type
_entity.pdbx_description
1 polymer ?
#
loop_
_entity_poly.entity_id
_entity_poly.type
_entity_poly.pdbx_seq_one_letter_code
_entity_poly.pdbx_strand_id
1 'polypeptide(L)'
;MSSFCKGYDSWKRRKGSPAYKMWKILHVKECLKNHNGSAGMMETVGMVRIFQRSLSHRSVRYTSYIGDGDSKTFSSITASNPYGEDITVSKIECVGHVQKRMGTRLRKLKQMSSKLSDGKSIGGKGRLTDRMINLITTYYGNAI
;
A
#
# COMPACT_ATOMS: atom_id res chain seq x y z
N MET A 1 -7.78 9.18 -7.07
CA MET A 1 -7.20 9.38 -8.42
C MET A 1 -7.99 8.53 -9.42
N SER A 2 -8.01 8.88 -10.69
CA SER A 2 -8.59 8.05 -11.76
C SER A 2 -7.61 7.93 -12.91
N SER A 3 -7.37 6.69 -13.34
CA SER A 3 -6.64 6.37 -14.57
C SER A 3 -7.56 6.16 -15.77
N PHE A 4 -8.88 6.09 -15.53
CA PHE A 4 -9.89 5.76 -16.51
C PHE A 4 -10.74 6.98 -16.89
N CYS A 5 -11.14 7.02 -18.15
CA CYS A 5 -12.11 7.97 -18.65
C CYS A 5 -12.95 7.30 -19.74
N LYS A 6 -14.28 7.32 -19.58
CA LYS A 6 -15.22 6.78 -20.57
C LYS A 6 -15.07 7.44 -21.93
N GLY A 7 -14.87 8.76 -21.98
CA GLY A 7 -14.66 9.49 -23.22
C GLY A 7 -13.46 8.97 -24.01
N TYR A 8 -12.31 8.79 -23.35
CA TYR A 8 -11.13 8.20 -23.98
C TYR A 8 -11.35 6.74 -24.44
N ASP A 9 -12.13 5.95 -23.70
CA ASP A 9 -12.46 4.58 -24.10
C ASP A 9 -13.40 4.54 -25.32
N SER A 10 -14.43 5.39 -25.38
CA SER A 10 -15.34 5.50 -26.52
C SER A 10 -14.63 5.94 -27.80
N TRP A 11 -13.63 6.81 -27.67
CA TRP A 11 -12.89 7.35 -28.81
C TRP A 11 -11.62 6.55 -29.16
N LYS A 12 -11.32 5.46 -28.45
CA LYS A 12 -10.07 4.68 -28.65
C LYS A 12 -9.88 4.21 -30.08
N ARG A 13 -10.97 3.83 -30.76
CA ARG A 13 -10.97 3.32 -32.15
C ARG A 13 -10.75 4.42 -33.20
N ARG A 14 -10.94 5.70 -32.84
CA ARG A 14 -10.80 6.86 -33.73
C ARG A 14 -9.54 7.68 -33.43
N LYS A 15 -8.64 7.13 -32.61
CA LYS A 15 -7.41 7.79 -32.16
C LYS A 15 -6.58 8.21 -33.38
N GLY A 16 -6.25 9.50 -33.47
CA GLY A 16 -5.47 10.09 -34.57
C GLY A 16 -6.28 10.80 -35.64
N SER A 17 -7.59 10.56 -35.73
CA SER A 17 -8.47 11.28 -36.66
C SER A 17 -8.56 12.79 -36.34
N PRO A 18 -8.83 13.66 -37.33
CA PRO A 18 -9.08 15.09 -37.07
C PRO A 18 -10.19 15.32 -36.04
N ALA A 19 -11.27 14.53 -36.13
CA ALA A 19 -12.38 14.56 -35.18
C ALA A 19 -11.94 14.21 -33.75
N TYR A 20 -11.06 13.22 -33.58
CA TYR A 20 -10.50 12.88 -32.26
C TYR A 20 -9.65 14.00 -31.68
N LYS A 21 -8.83 14.67 -32.50
CA LYS A 21 -8.00 15.80 -32.04
C LYS A 21 -8.87 16.95 -31.53
N MET A 22 -9.91 17.30 -32.28
CA MET A 22 -10.88 18.33 -31.89
C MET A 22 -11.62 17.96 -30.60
N TRP A 23 -12.16 16.74 -30.53
CA TRP A 23 -12.81 16.23 -29.32
C TRP A 23 -11.88 16.24 -28.12
N LYS A 24 -10.62 15.82 -28.28
CA LYS A 24 -9.64 15.75 -27.18
C LYS A 24 -9.39 17.13 -26.57
N ILE A 25 -9.29 18.18 -27.39
CA ILE A 25 -9.07 19.55 -26.91
C ILE A 25 -10.22 20.00 -26.00
N LEU A 26 -11.46 19.73 -26.40
CA LEU A 26 -12.65 20.06 -25.60
C LEU A 26 -12.74 19.18 -24.34
N HIS A 27 -12.53 17.88 -24.49
CA HIS A 27 -12.71 16.89 -23.43
C HIS A 27 -11.67 17.02 -22.30
N VAL A 28 -10.47 17.53 -22.58
CA VAL A 28 -9.44 17.74 -21.54
C VAL A 28 -9.96 18.57 -20.36
N LYS A 29 -10.87 19.52 -20.59
CA LYS A 29 -11.46 20.36 -19.53
C LYS A 29 -12.42 19.59 -18.62
N GLU A 30 -13.07 18.55 -19.12
CA GLU A 30 -14.06 17.74 -18.41
C GLU A 30 -13.49 16.38 -17.97
N CYS A 31 -12.22 16.11 -18.28
CA CYS A 31 -11.63 14.80 -18.06
C CYS A 31 -11.30 14.59 -16.58
N LEU A 32 -11.96 13.61 -15.97
CA LEU A 32 -11.69 13.22 -14.57
C LEU A 32 -10.42 12.37 -14.41
N LYS A 33 -9.76 11.98 -15.52
CA LYS A 33 -8.52 11.21 -15.47
C LYS A 33 -7.37 12.12 -15.00
N ASN A 34 -6.81 11.81 -13.84
CA ASN A 34 -5.74 12.58 -13.21
C ASN A 34 -4.51 11.75 -12.81
N HIS A 35 -4.46 10.50 -13.27
CA HIS A 35 -3.32 9.60 -13.11
C HIS A 35 -2.97 8.93 -14.44
N ASN A 36 -1.67 8.85 -14.72
CA ASN A 36 -1.10 8.09 -15.83
C ASN A 36 -0.22 6.98 -15.22
N GLY A 37 -0.39 5.75 -15.69
CA GLY A 37 0.31 4.57 -15.17
C GLY A 37 -0.66 3.48 -14.70
N SER A 38 -0.11 2.43 -14.11
CA SER A 38 -0.90 1.32 -13.59
C SER A 38 -1.74 1.75 -12.38
N ALA A 39 -2.79 0.98 -12.09
CA ALA A 39 -3.62 1.17 -10.90
C ALA A 39 -2.79 1.08 -9.61
N GLY A 40 -1.83 0.16 -9.54
CA GLY A 40 -0.93 0.02 -8.38
C GLY A 40 -0.06 1.25 -8.11
N MET A 41 0.28 2.04 -9.15
CA MET A 41 1.06 3.28 -8.95
C MET A 41 0.23 4.44 -8.40
N MET A 42 -1.10 4.33 -8.39
CA MET A 42 -1.98 5.42 -7.92
C MET A 42 -1.76 5.72 -6.44
N GLU A 43 -1.50 4.68 -5.64
CA GLU A 43 -1.20 4.85 -4.23
C GLU A 43 0.14 5.58 -4.04
N THR A 44 1.18 5.12 -4.72
CA THR A 44 2.52 5.73 -4.65
C THR A 44 2.50 7.21 -5.07
N VAL A 45 1.92 7.52 -6.23
CA VAL A 45 1.83 8.91 -6.73
C VAL A 45 0.93 9.75 -5.83
N GLY A 46 -0.15 9.18 -5.30
CA GLY A 46 -1.05 9.82 -4.36
C GLY A 46 -0.33 10.23 -3.07
N MET A 47 0.45 9.31 -2.48
CA MET A 47 1.19 9.57 -1.25
C MET A 47 2.28 10.63 -1.43
N VAL A 48 3.05 10.57 -2.52
CA VAL A 48 4.05 11.62 -2.83
C VAL A 48 3.38 12.99 -2.93
N ARG A 49 2.24 13.10 -3.64
CA ARG A 49 1.49 14.36 -3.73
C ARG A 49 0.99 14.85 -2.36
N ILE A 50 0.57 13.94 -1.48
CA ILE A 50 0.14 14.29 -0.12
C ILE A 50 1.31 14.88 0.68
N PHE A 51 2.49 14.25 0.63
CA PHE A 51 3.68 14.74 1.31
C PHE A 51 4.15 16.09 0.77
N GLN A 52 4.27 16.23 -0.55
CA GLN A 52 4.76 17.46 -1.19
C GLN A 52 3.88 18.69 -0.91
N ARG A 53 2.55 18.50 -0.82
CA ARG A 53 1.61 19.62 -0.62
C ARG A 53 1.31 19.92 0.85
N SER A 54 1.85 19.14 1.78
CA SER A 54 1.53 19.25 3.21
C SER A 54 1.90 20.62 3.78
N LEU A 55 3.07 21.15 3.43
CA LEU A 55 3.54 22.46 3.87
C LEU A 55 2.66 23.59 3.34
N SER A 56 2.38 23.60 2.03
CA SER A 56 1.64 24.71 1.40
C SER A 56 0.16 24.72 1.77
N HIS A 57 -0.47 23.55 1.95
CA HIS A 57 -1.90 23.48 2.24
C HIS A 57 -2.24 23.41 3.73
N ARG A 58 -1.31 22.93 4.56
CA ARG A 58 -1.59 22.60 5.97
C ARG A 58 -0.50 23.07 6.93
N SER A 59 0.62 23.60 6.45
CA SER A 59 1.75 24.06 7.26
C SER A 59 2.29 22.98 8.21
N VAL A 60 2.23 21.70 7.81
CA VAL A 60 2.74 20.56 8.57
C VAL A 60 3.77 19.78 7.76
N ARG A 61 4.60 19.01 8.46
CA ARG A 61 5.52 18.04 7.85
C ARG A 61 5.24 16.65 8.39
N TYR A 62 5.19 15.68 7.50
CA TYR A 62 5.01 14.27 7.85
C TYR A 62 6.36 13.59 8.02
N THR A 63 6.71 13.21 9.24
CA THR A 63 8.00 12.56 9.57
C THR A 63 7.94 11.04 9.57
N SER A 64 6.74 10.47 9.48
CA SER A 64 6.52 9.03 9.47
C SER A 64 5.52 8.61 8.40
N TYR A 65 5.79 7.46 7.77
CA TYR A 65 4.92 6.78 6.82
C TYR A 65 4.55 5.39 7.37
N ILE A 66 3.26 5.11 7.48
CA ILE A 66 2.74 3.82 7.92
C ILE A 66 2.32 3.02 6.68
N GLY A 67 2.87 1.82 6.49
CA GLY A 67 2.58 0.98 5.31
C GLY A 67 2.57 -0.53 5.61
N ASP A 68 1.89 -1.30 4.76
CA ASP A 68 1.76 -2.78 4.82
C ASP A 68 2.93 -3.44 4.07
N GLY A 69 4.17 -3.23 4.54
CA GLY A 69 5.36 -3.74 3.86
C GLY A 69 5.66 -3.09 2.50
N ASP A 70 4.85 -2.14 2.02
CA ASP A 70 5.05 -1.45 0.75
C ASP A 70 6.40 -0.75 0.67
N SER A 71 7.28 -1.28 -0.15
CA SER A 71 8.63 -0.74 -0.36
C SER A 71 8.60 0.42 -1.36
N LYS A 72 7.85 0.28 -2.46
CA LYS A 72 7.85 1.24 -3.58
C LYS A 72 7.30 2.61 -3.19
N THR A 73 6.22 2.65 -2.40
CA THR A 73 5.62 3.90 -1.95
C THR A 73 6.57 4.66 -1.03
N PHE A 74 7.14 3.99 -0.02
CA PHE A 74 8.12 4.60 0.88
C PHE A 74 9.35 5.12 0.11
N SER A 75 9.95 4.30 -0.76
CA SER A 75 11.10 4.72 -1.57
C SER A 75 10.80 5.95 -2.43
N SER A 76 9.59 6.05 -2.97
CA SER A 76 9.18 7.21 -3.77
C SER A 76 8.98 8.47 -2.93
N ILE A 77 8.46 8.34 -1.71
CA ILE A 77 8.36 9.46 -0.76
C ILE A 77 9.76 9.97 -0.41
N THR A 78 10.67 9.07 -0.03
CA THR A 78 12.06 9.43 0.32
C THR A 78 12.78 10.08 -0.87
N ALA A 79 12.65 9.51 -2.07
CA ALA A 79 13.26 10.07 -3.28
C ALA A 79 12.68 11.44 -3.65
N SER A 80 11.42 11.71 -3.32
CA SER A 80 10.79 13.02 -3.58
C SER A 80 11.30 14.14 -2.67
N ASN A 81 12.03 13.80 -1.61
CA ASN A 81 12.61 14.71 -0.61
C ASN A 81 11.71 15.91 -0.28
N PRO A 82 10.48 15.68 0.22
CA PRO A 82 9.43 16.70 0.26
C PRO A 82 9.73 17.87 1.22
N TYR A 83 10.72 17.73 2.10
CA TYR A 83 11.03 18.70 3.15
C TYR A 83 12.51 19.12 3.20
N GLY A 84 13.34 18.69 2.23
CA GLY A 84 14.78 18.93 2.23
C GLY A 84 15.57 17.99 3.14
N GLU A 85 16.89 18.15 3.15
CA GLU A 85 17.84 17.24 3.83
C GLU A 85 17.67 17.20 5.35
N ASP A 86 17.09 18.25 5.94
CA ASP A 86 16.92 18.37 7.40
C ASP A 86 15.89 17.36 7.96
N ILE A 87 15.01 16.81 7.11
CA ILE A 87 13.88 16.00 7.57
C ILE A 87 13.80 14.69 6.81
N THR A 88 14.14 13.61 7.54
CA THR A 88 14.01 12.24 7.04
C THR A 88 12.64 11.66 7.39
N VAL A 89 11.99 11.05 6.41
CA VAL A 89 10.74 10.29 6.64
C VAL A 89 11.10 8.87 7.08
N SER A 90 10.58 8.47 8.23
CA SER A 90 10.72 7.11 8.78
C SER A 90 9.59 6.20 8.31
N LYS A 91 9.89 4.93 8.02
CA LYS A 91 8.87 3.93 7.75
C LYS A 91 8.49 3.21 9.04
N ILE A 92 7.20 3.11 9.29
CA ILE A 92 6.61 2.34 10.38
C ILE A 92 5.74 1.24 9.76
N GLU A 93 5.88 0.02 10.26
CA GLU A 93 5.07 -1.11 9.82
C GLU A 93 3.67 -1.02 10.42
N CYS A 94 2.63 -1.27 9.61
CA CYS A 94 1.28 -1.25 10.14
C CYS A 94 1.03 -2.46 11.05
N VAL A 95 0.32 -2.23 12.16
CA VAL A 95 -0.01 -3.27 13.15
C VAL A 95 -0.70 -4.47 12.50
N GLY A 96 -1.67 -4.21 11.61
CA GLY A 96 -2.35 -5.26 10.86
C GLY A 96 -1.40 -6.13 10.02
N HIS A 97 -0.36 -5.54 9.42
CA HIS A 97 0.65 -6.31 8.69
C HIS A 97 1.53 -7.13 9.64
N VAL A 98 1.90 -6.59 10.80
CA VAL A 98 2.63 -7.33 11.83
C VAL A 98 1.81 -8.56 12.28
N GLN A 99 0.51 -8.40 12.53
CA GLN A 99 -0.39 -9.51 12.87
C GLN A 99 -0.44 -10.57 11.76
N LYS A 100 -0.62 -10.16 10.49
CA LYS A 100 -0.63 -11.08 9.33
C LYS A 100 0.69 -11.85 9.20
N ARG A 101 1.83 -11.15 9.32
CA ARG A 101 3.17 -11.73 9.23
C ARG A 101 3.40 -12.76 10.34
N MET A 102 3.06 -12.41 11.58
CA MET A 102 3.15 -13.31 12.73
C MET A 102 2.28 -14.56 12.52
N GLY A 103 1.02 -14.38 12.14
CA GLY A 103 0.12 -15.50 11.88
C GLY A 103 0.62 -16.43 10.77
N THR A 104 1.21 -15.87 9.72
CA THR A 104 1.80 -16.65 8.62
C THR A 104 2.98 -17.49 9.10
N ARG A 105 3.90 -16.90 9.88
CA ARG A 105 5.05 -17.62 10.45
C ARG A 105 4.62 -18.73 11.40
N LEU A 106 3.64 -18.47 12.26
CA LEU A 106 3.10 -19.46 13.19
C LEU A 106 2.41 -20.63 12.46
N ARG A 107 1.65 -20.36 11.39
CA ARG A 107 1.02 -21.43 10.59
C ARG A 107 2.05 -22.28 9.85
N LYS A 108 3.13 -21.67 9.34
CA LYS A 108 4.27 -22.42 8.78
C LYS A 108 4.94 -23.30 9.83
N LEU A 109 5.20 -22.75 11.03
CA LEU A 109 5.78 -23.50 12.14
C LEU A 109 4.89 -24.68 12.57
N LYS A 110 3.57 -24.47 12.62
CA LYS A 110 2.58 -25.53 12.92
C LYS A 110 2.66 -26.71 11.95
N GLN A 111 3.01 -26.46 10.69
CA GLN A 111 3.10 -27.47 9.62
C GLN A 111 4.46 -28.16 9.55
N MET A 112 5.48 -27.69 10.28
CA MET A 112 6.78 -28.33 10.29
C MET A 112 6.70 -29.70 10.98
N SER A 113 7.45 -30.67 10.44
CA SER A 113 7.55 -32.04 10.99
C SER A 113 8.40 -32.14 12.26
N SER A 114 8.88 -31.01 12.78
CA SER A 114 9.66 -30.97 14.02
C SER A 114 8.79 -31.43 15.19
N LYS A 115 9.35 -32.36 15.95
CA LYS A 115 8.77 -32.82 17.21
C LYS A 115 9.29 -31.95 18.34
N LEU A 116 8.43 -31.68 19.31
CA LEU A 116 8.84 -31.08 20.58
C LEU A 116 9.60 -32.11 21.43
N SER A 117 10.12 -31.68 22.58
CA SER A 117 10.84 -32.56 23.53
C SER A 117 10.03 -33.78 23.98
N ASP A 118 8.69 -33.70 23.92
CA ASP A 118 7.78 -34.79 24.22
C ASP A 118 7.48 -35.73 23.04
N GLY A 119 8.22 -35.59 21.93
CA GLY A 119 8.11 -36.43 20.74
C GLY A 119 6.86 -36.20 19.89
N LYS A 120 6.03 -35.20 20.21
CA LYS A 120 4.77 -34.89 19.50
C LYS A 120 4.91 -33.64 18.63
N SER A 121 4.02 -33.48 17.65
CA SER A 121 4.05 -32.34 16.69
C SER A 121 3.65 -31.02 17.34
N ILE A 122 4.04 -29.90 16.73
CA ILE A 122 3.73 -28.55 17.23
C ILE A 122 2.22 -28.26 17.20
N GLY A 123 1.50 -28.80 16.21
CA GLY A 123 0.05 -28.64 16.06
C GLY A 123 -0.78 -29.70 16.80
N GLY A 124 -2.08 -29.47 16.92
CA GLY A 124 -3.04 -30.45 17.44
C GLY A 124 -3.81 -29.97 18.68
N LYS A 125 -4.66 -30.85 19.23
CA LYS A 125 -5.48 -30.57 20.43
C LYS A 125 -4.59 -30.21 21.62
N GLY A 126 -4.88 -29.09 22.28
CA GLY A 126 -4.08 -28.57 23.40
C GLY A 126 -2.73 -27.96 23.00
N ARG A 127 -2.51 -27.68 21.71
CA ARG A 127 -1.26 -27.12 21.18
C ARG A 127 -1.51 -25.91 20.27
N LEU A 128 -0.58 -25.62 19.36
CA LEU A 128 -0.71 -24.53 18.41
C LEU A 128 -1.82 -24.85 17.39
N THR A 129 -3.01 -24.32 17.63
CA THR A 129 -4.18 -24.40 16.74
C THR A 129 -4.38 -23.09 15.99
N ASP A 130 -5.14 -23.09 14.89
CA ASP A 130 -5.44 -21.84 14.17
C ASP A 130 -6.18 -20.83 15.05
N ARG A 131 -7.07 -21.30 15.93
CA ARG A 131 -7.73 -20.45 16.93
C ARG A 131 -6.72 -19.79 17.86
N MET A 132 -5.75 -20.56 18.37
CA MET A 132 -4.70 -20.02 19.23
C MET A 132 -3.80 -19.03 18.48
N ILE A 133 -3.43 -19.34 17.23
CA ILE A 133 -2.65 -18.43 16.39
C ILE A 133 -3.38 -17.09 16.23
N ASN A 134 -4.66 -17.12 15.85
CA ASN A 134 -5.46 -15.91 15.67
C ASN A 134 -5.55 -15.10 16.98
N LEU A 135 -5.73 -15.79 18.10
CA LEU A 135 -5.82 -15.17 19.42
C LEU A 135 -4.51 -14.46 19.79
N ILE A 136 -3.37 -15.16 19.68
CA ILE A 136 -2.05 -14.60 19.99
C ILE A 136 -1.73 -13.42 19.07
N THR A 137 -1.99 -13.53 17.76
CA THR A 137 -1.74 -12.42 16.83
C THR A 137 -2.62 -11.21 17.14
N THR A 138 -3.86 -11.44 17.56
CA THR A 138 -4.78 -10.36 17.95
C THR A 138 -4.28 -9.66 19.21
N TYR A 139 -3.96 -10.42 20.26
CA TYR A 139 -3.43 -9.87 21.51
C TYR A 139 -2.14 -9.08 21.29
N TYR A 140 -1.21 -9.64 20.51
CA TYR A 140 0.04 -8.95 20.19
C TYR A 140 -0.23 -7.61 19.49
N GLY A 141 -1.10 -7.59 18.49
CA GLY A 141 -1.43 -6.35 17.79
C GLY A 141 -2.20 -5.33 18.63
N ASN A 142 -2.98 -5.77 19.62
CA ASN A 142 -3.67 -4.86 20.54
C ASN A 142 -2.75 -4.29 21.63
N ALA A 143 -1.59 -4.90 21.85
CA ALA A 143 -0.64 -4.50 22.89
C ALA A 143 0.42 -3.49 22.38
N ILE A 144 0.42 -3.17 21.08
CA ILE A 144 1.38 -2.27 20.43
C ILE A 144 0.69 -1.07 19.79
#